data_AF-A0A167FWG9-F1
#
_entry.id   AF-A0A167FWG9-F1
#
_cell.length_a   1.000
_cell.length_b   1.000
_cell.length_c   1.000
_cell.angle_alpha   90.00
_cell.angle_beta   90.00
_cell.angle_gamma   90.00
#
_symmetry.space_group_name_H-M   'P 1'
#
loop_
_entity.id
_entity.type
_entity.pdbx_description
1 polymer ?
#
loop_
_entity_poly.entity_id
_entity_poly.type
_entity_poly.pdbx_seq_one_letter_code
_entity_poly.pdbx_strand_id
1 'polypeptide(L)'
;MASIQNAVQVMVDKLVADMEGNQPLTAEEQALVSNAITKLTDNAKLEQAVVAVAESHINDATSTLQQVSQSTGAALQTATDSLTQTSTTLDTKSSKLDLLDSMAPNLNRVESLQATNNALQVRPIFPMTPIDTPSSNATHRRATGVFAVYDNSGETYLVRTGFTHNADTEQCRLEYLKLNANGAEKTTTHTSFIYSNAFEQNPASKIYYYGTSAYLPLASKNNAADIQYEIVYSTQDSQTTAVANYGGVFCKSSGFTSITKPKQNLDATDQYGISTSTSHNYNEVGVLYDNNKHCLVMVDEGTSVLVEKYRDGNIVTNTAIANAEELQAYVDAGDFTVVKFIYHNIQHTHGYHNYNQSESIMNGHGVSYYGFFGRYNGVTKMGEHKYSAHYRFTHERRLEPVNFFFNCSTGHHRTPSSAGAYSSGAEVKVVLESMSGEILGMYSYRARPYHAGYDSGILGGAISCINPYSGAGILNEHYTYNQYGLGRTCRAF
;
A
#
# COMPACT_ATOMS: atom_id res chain seq x y z
N MET A 1 -19.90 15.24 -113.06
CA MET A 1 -18.97 16.38 -112.89
C MET A 1 -17.69 15.87 -112.28
N ALA A 2 -16.91 15.17 -113.11
CA ALA A 2 -15.77 14.34 -112.73
C ALA A 2 -14.64 14.48 -113.77
N SER A 3 -14.28 15.71 -114.16
CA SER A 3 -13.23 15.92 -115.16
C SER A 3 -12.23 17.02 -114.84
N ILE A 4 -12.62 18.13 -114.18
CA ILE A 4 -11.70 19.27 -113.97
C ILE A 4 -10.75 19.08 -112.78
N GLN A 5 -11.22 18.66 -111.60
CA GLN A 5 -10.34 18.46 -110.44
C GLN A 5 -9.32 17.34 -110.66
N ASN A 6 -9.72 16.22 -111.28
CA ASN A 6 -8.78 15.18 -111.67
C ASN A 6 -7.83 15.65 -112.78
N ALA A 7 -8.28 16.50 -113.72
CA ALA A 7 -7.37 17.07 -114.73
C ALA A 7 -6.34 18.04 -114.12
N VAL A 8 -6.72 18.82 -113.10
CA VAL A 8 -5.80 19.72 -112.39
C VAL A 8 -4.78 18.93 -111.57
N GLN A 9 -5.19 17.88 -110.85
CA GLN A 9 -4.26 17.03 -110.10
C GLN A 9 -3.28 16.30 -111.05
N VAL A 10 -3.77 15.76 -112.18
CA VAL A 10 -2.92 15.12 -113.20
C VAL A 10 -1.97 16.13 -113.87
N MET A 11 -2.39 17.39 -114.07
CA MET A 11 -1.47 18.44 -114.55
C MET A 11 -0.38 18.77 -113.53
N VAL A 12 -0.71 18.88 -112.24
CA VAL A 12 0.29 19.14 -111.19
C VAL A 12 1.26 17.97 -111.06
N ASP A 13 0.77 16.73 -111.04
CA ASP A 13 1.61 15.54 -110.93
C ASP A 13 2.50 15.36 -112.18
N LYS A 14 1.99 15.69 -113.38
CA LYS A 14 2.80 15.67 -114.60
C LYS A 14 3.85 16.79 -114.64
N LEU A 15 3.52 17.99 -114.15
CA LEU A 15 4.46 19.10 -114.08
C LEU A 15 5.57 18.85 -113.05
N VAL A 16 5.26 18.17 -111.94
CA VAL A 16 6.27 17.68 -110.98
C VAL A 16 7.14 16.60 -111.62
N ALA A 17 6.56 15.65 -112.35
CA ALA A 17 7.32 14.60 -113.05
C ALA A 17 8.22 15.15 -114.16
N ASP A 18 7.76 16.13 -114.93
CA ASP A 18 8.56 16.79 -115.98
C ASP A 18 9.61 17.73 -115.40
N MET A 19 9.42 18.27 -114.19
CA MET A 19 10.47 18.97 -113.43
C MET A 19 11.54 18.03 -112.85
N GLU A 20 11.19 16.76 -112.60
CA GLU A 20 12.13 15.73 -112.12
C GLU A 20 12.81 14.93 -113.26
N GLY A 21 12.27 14.97 -114.50
CA GLY A 21 12.86 14.37 -115.70
C GLY A 21 13.74 15.35 -116.50
N ASN A 22 14.88 14.90 -117.05
CA ASN A 22 15.90 15.76 -117.67
C ASN A 22 15.52 16.41 -119.04
N GLN A 23 14.24 16.65 -119.35
CA GLN A 23 13.83 17.48 -120.47
C GLN A 23 13.29 18.84 -120.00
N PRO A 24 13.79 19.97 -120.51
CA PRO A 24 13.26 21.28 -120.18
C PRO A 24 11.78 21.43 -120.59
N LEU A 25 10.98 22.02 -119.69
CA LEU A 25 9.59 22.40 -119.93
C LEU A 25 9.45 23.32 -121.15
N THR A 26 8.34 23.18 -121.86
CA THR A 26 8.01 24.00 -123.02
C THR A 26 7.68 25.44 -122.62
N ALA A 27 7.75 26.37 -123.58
CA ALA A 27 7.46 27.79 -123.32
C ALA A 27 6.02 28.02 -122.80
N GLU A 28 5.07 27.16 -123.15
CA GLU A 28 3.69 27.23 -122.69
C GLU A 28 3.55 26.85 -121.21
N GLU A 29 4.31 25.84 -120.75
CA GLU A 29 4.29 25.39 -119.35
C GLU A 29 4.95 26.43 -118.41
N GLN A 30 6.03 27.05 -118.85
CA GLN A 30 6.66 28.15 -118.08
C GLN A 30 5.72 29.36 -117.93
N ALA A 31 4.97 29.70 -118.98
CA ALA A 31 3.98 30.78 -118.91
C ALA A 31 2.83 30.45 -117.94
N LEU A 32 2.41 29.19 -117.86
CA LEU A 32 1.34 28.75 -116.97
C LEU A 32 1.76 28.80 -115.49
N VAL A 33 2.97 28.34 -115.18
CA VAL A 33 3.53 28.36 -113.81
C VAL A 33 3.73 29.80 -113.34
N SER A 34 4.28 30.67 -114.19
CA SER A 34 4.46 32.09 -113.84
C SER A 34 3.12 32.75 -113.50
N ASN A 35 2.06 32.49 -114.28
CA ASN A 35 0.73 33.05 -114.05
C ASN A 35 0.07 32.49 -112.78
N ALA A 36 0.31 31.21 -112.45
CA ALA A 36 -0.14 30.61 -111.20
C ALA A 36 0.56 31.22 -109.98
N ILE A 37 1.87 31.47 -110.05
CA ILE A 37 2.63 32.13 -108.99
C ILE A 37 2.11 33.56 -108.79
N THR A 38 1.96 34.35 -109.86
CA THR A 38 1.41 35.72 -109.75
C THR A 38 0.02 35.72 -109.12
N LYS A 39 -0.86 34.79 -109.50
CA LYS A 39 -2.20 34.67 -108.89
C LYS A 39 -2.18 34.21 -107.43
N LEU A 40 -1.17 33.46 -107.00
CA LEU A 40 -0.99 33.07 -105.60
C LEU A 40 -0.42 34.21 -104.76
N THR A 41 0.51 34.98 -105.31
CA THR A 41 1.09 36.17 -104.64
C THR A 41 0.06 37.29 -104.46
N ASP A 42 -0.85 37.49 -105.43
CA ASP A 42 -1.88 38.53 -105.35
C ASP A 42 -3.15 38.12 -104.58
N ASN A 43 -3.17 36.95 -103.94
CA ASN A 43 -4.36 36.43 -103.27
C ASN A 43 -4.46 36.88 -101.80
N ALA A 44 -4.90 38.11 -101.59
CA ALA A 44 -5.17 38.69 -100.25
C ALA A 44 -6.09 37.83 -99.36
N LYS A 45 -6.91 36.94 -99.93
CA LYS A 45 -7.76 36.04 -99.13
C LYS A 45 -6.97 34.95 -98.41
N LEU A 46 -5.83 34.51 -98.94
CA LEU A 46 -5.00 33.50 -98.30
C LEU A 46 -4.30 34.08 -97.06
N GLU A 47 -3.74 35.28 -97.17
CA GLU A 47 -3.09 35.96 -96.04
C GLU A 47 -4.08 36.23 -94.90
N GLN A 48 -5.28 36.73 -95.22
CA GLN A 48 -6.35 36.92 -94.22
C GLN A 48 -6.77 35.61 -93.55
N ALA A 49 -6.85 34.50 -94.29
CA ALA A 49 -7.19 33.20 -93.73
C ALA A 49 -6.11 32.69 -92.76
N VAL A 50 -4.81 32.89 -93.06
CA VAL A 50 -3.72 32.47 -92.18
C VAL A 50 -3.70 33.28 -90.88
N VAL A 51 -3.88 34.61 -90.96
CA VAL A 51 -3.94 35.48 -89.78
C VAL A 51 -5.12 35.12 -88.88
N ALA A 52 -6.31 34.90 -89.46
CA ALA A 52 -7.50 34.54 -88.69
C ALA A 52 -7.34 33.21 -87.93
N VAL A 53 -6.69 32.21 -88.54
CA VAL A 53 -6.40 30.93 -87.87
C VAL A 53 -5.38 31.11 -86.75
N ALA A 54 -4.33 31.92 -86.96
CA ALA A 54 -3.35 32.21 -85.93
C ALA A 54 -3.97 32.95 -84.73
N GLU A 55 -4.81 33.95 -84.96
CA GLU A 55 -5.54 34.66 -83.92
C GLU A 55 -6.48 33.74 -83.14
N SER A 56 -7.21 32.87 -83.82
CA SER A 56 -8.08 31.87 -83.18
C SER A 56 -7.27 30.96 -82.25
N HIS A 57 -6.16 30.39 -82.73
CA HIS A 57 -5.34 29.48 -81.92
C HIS A 57 -4.69 30.19 -80.71
N ILE A 58 -4.24 31.45 -80.87
CA ILE A 58 -3.67 32.23 -79.76
C ILE A 58 -4.72 32.55 -78.70
N ASN A 59 -5.95 32.88 -79.12
CA ASN A 59 -7.05 33.17 -78.20
C ASN A 59 -7.44 31.92 -77.41
N ASP A 60 -7.55 30.77 -78.06
CA ASP A 60 -7.87 29.49 -77.40
C ASP A 60 -6.78 29.07 -76.40
N ALA A 61 -5.51 29.20 -76.78
CA ALA A 61 -4.38 28.93 -75.90
C ALA A 61 -4.37 29.85 -74.68
N THR A 62 -4.67 31.15 -74.87
CA THR A 62 -4.76 32.14 -73.80
C THR A 62 -5.90 31.82 -72.84
N SER A 63 -7.08 31.47 -73.36
CA SER A 63 -8.24 31.05 -72.56
C SER A 63 -7.93 29.81 -71.72
N THR A 64 -7.28 28.81 -72.32
CA THR A 64 -6.88 27.57 -71.64
C THR A 64 -5.88 27.85 -70.51
N LEU A 65 -4.88 28.70 -70.75
CA LEU A 65 -3.89 29.07 -69.72
C LEU A 65 -4.53 29.84 -68.55
N GLN A 66 -5.50 30.72 -68.82
CA GLN A 66 -6.23 31.44 -67.78
C GLN A 66 -7.08 30.49 -66.92
N GLN A 67 -7.77 29.52 -67.54
CA GLN A 67 -8.54 28.51 -66.81
C GLN A 67 -7.64 27.63 -65.93
N VAL A 68 -6.49 27.19 -66.46
CA VAL A 68 -5.52 26.41 -65.68
C VAL A 68 -5.01 27.23 -64.49
N SER A 69 -4.59 28.48 -64.70
CA SER A 69 -4.11 29.36 -63.64
C SER A 69 -5.14 29.57 -62.52
N GLN A 70 -6.41 29.80 -62.88
CA GLN A 70 -7.51 29.95 -61.91
C GLN A 70 -7.77 28.66 -61.14
N SER A 71 -7.80 27.50 -61.82
CA SER A 71 -8.05 26.20 -61.19
C SER A 71 -6.94 25.78 -60.24
N THR A 72 -5.67 25.99 -60.62
CA THR A 72 -4.51 25.70 -59.78
C THR A 72 -4.45 26.62 -58.56
N GLY A 73 -4.77 27.90 -58.73
CA GLY A 73 -4.84 28.86 -57.62
C GLY A 73 -5.88 28.48 -56.57
N ALA A 74 -7.08 28.09 -57.00
CA ALA A 74 -8.16 27.67 -56.09
C ALA A 74 -7.84 26.36 -55.35
N ALA A 75 -7.24 25.39 -56.04
CA ALA A 75 -6.82 24.12 -55.43
C ALA A 75 -5.71 24.34 -54.38
N LEU A 76 -4.74 25.21 -54.69
CA LEU A 76 -3.65 25.53 -53.76
C LEU A 76 -4.18 26.25 -52.51
N GLN A 77 -5.08 27.22 -52.66
CA GLN A 77 -5.70 27.91 -51.53
C GLN A 77 -6.47 26.94 -50.62
N THR A 78 -7.26 26.04 -51.20
CA THR A 78 -8.02 25.02 -50.45
C THR A 78 -7.10 24.10 -49.66
N ALA A 79 -5.95 23.72 -50.24
CA ALA A 79 -4.94 22.90 -49.58
C ALA A 79 -4.27 23.65 -48.43
N THR A 80 -3.93 24.94 -48.62
CA THR A 80 -3.38 25.80 -47.56
C THR A 80 -4.35 25.98 -46.40
N ASP A 81 -5.62 26.21 -46.68
CA ASP A 81 -6.65 26.37 -45.64
C ASP A 81 -6.83 25.06 -44.86
N SER A 82 -6.87 23.92 -45.56
CA SER A 82 -6.97 22.58 -44.94
C SER A 82 -5.75 22.23 -44.09
N LEU A 83 -4.54 22.61 -44.53
CA LEU A 83 -3.30 22.42 -43.78
C LEU A 83 -3.28 23.30 -42.53
N THR A 84 -3.71 24.56 -42.65
CA THR A 84 -3.80 25.50 -41.52
C THR A 84 -4.79 24.97 -40.47
N GLN A 85 -5.98 24.52 -40.89
CA GLN A 85 -6.97 23.92 -40.01
C GLN A 85 -6.46 22.65 -39.31
N THR A 86 -5.71 21.83 -40.05
CA THR A 86 -5.08 20.61 -39.52
C THR A 86 -4.02 20.97 -38.48
N SER A 87 -3.17 21.97 -38.74
CA SER A 87 -2.18 22.50 -37.80
C SER A 87 -2.83 22.96 -36.49
N THR A 88 -3.87 23.79 -36.57
CA THR A 88 -4.61 24.26 -35.38
C THR A 88 -5.25 23.11 -34.59
N THR A 89 -5.73 22.07 -35.30
CA THR A 89 -6.30 20.86 -34.67
C THR A 89 -5.22 20.06 -33.95
N LEU A 90 -4.01 19.95 -34.52
CA LEU A 90 -2.86 19.29 -33.89
C LEU A 90 -2.39 20.06 -32.64
N ASP A 91 -2.27 21.37 -32.70
CA ASP A 91 -1.89 22.20 -31.54
C ASP A 91 -2.87 22.00 -30.38
N THR A 92 -4.18 22.03 -30.67
CA THR A 92 -5.23 21.77 -29.67
C THR A 92 -5.13 20.37 -29.06
N LYS A 93 -4.77 19.36 -29.86
CA LYS A 93 -4.55 17.98 -29.36
C LYS A 93 -3.29 17.88 -28.51
N SER A 94 -2.21 18.57 -28.88
CA SER A 94 -0.97 18.63 -28.10
C SER A 94 -1.22 19.22 -26.72
N SER A 95 -1.90 20.38 -26.64
CA SER A 95 -2.24 21.00 -25.35
C SER A 95 -3.14 20.12 -24.48
N LYS A 96 -4.02 19.30 -25.08
CA LYS A 96 -4.83 18.32 -24.35
C LYS A 96 -3.99 17.15 -23.81
N LEU A 97 -2.93 16.75 -24.51
CA LEU A 97 -2.00 15.71 -24.05
C LEU A 97 -1.15 16.23 -22.89
N ASP A 98 -0.63 17.47 -22.98
CA ASP A 98 0.09 18.12 -21.87
C ASP A 98 -0.80 18.23 -20.61
N LEU A 99 -2.10 18.50 -20.80
CA LEU A 99 -3.06 18.51 -19.69
C LEU A 99 -3.20 17.12 -19.07
N LEU A 100 -3.29 16.05 -19.87
CA LEU A 100 -3.35 14.66 -19.40
C LEU A 100 -2.09 14.26 -18.61
N ASP A 101 -0.91 14.63 -19.10
CA ASP A 101 0.35 14.39 -18.40
C ASP A 101 0.40 15.13 -17.05
N SER A 102 -0.20 16.32 -16.97
CA SER A 102 -0.36 17.06 -15.70
C SER A 102 -1.44 16.50 -14.77
N MET A 103 -2.38 15.69 -15.27
CA MET A 103 -3.46 15.10 -14.45
C MET A 103 -2.95 13.97 -13.56
N ALA A 104 -2.03 13.12 -14.02
CA ALA A 104 -1.49 12.01 -13.23
C ALA A 104 -0.86 12.44 -11.89
N PRO A 105 0.08 13.42 -11.84
CA PRO A 105 0.63 13.88 -10.56
C PRO A 105 -0.42 14.60 -9.69
N ASN A 106 -1.40 15.27 -10.31
CA ASN A 106 -2.49 15.92 -9.57
C ASN A 106 -3.46 14.91 -8.95
N LEU A 107 -3.75 13.79 -9.63
CA LEU A 107 -4.55 12.68 -9.09
C LEU A 107 -3.84 12.04 -7.90
N ASN A 108 -2.55 11.71 -8.04
CA ASN A 108 -1.76 11.18 -6.92
C ASN A 108 -1.74 12.13 -5.71
N ARG A 109 -1.70 13.45 -5.97
CA ARG A 109 -1.79 14.46 -4.91
C ARG A 109 -3.18 14.54 -4.27
N VAL A 110 -4.25 14.41 -5.05
CA VAL A 110 -5.62 14.38 -4.52
C VAL A 110 -5.84 13.14 -3.68
N GLU A 111 -5.39 11.98 -4.14
CA GLU A 111 -5.47 10.72 -3.41
C GLU A 111 -4.70 10.79 -2.08
N SER A 112 -3.49 11.36 -2.08
CA SER A 112 -2.71 11.54 -0.84
C SER A 112 -3.37 12.52 0.12
N LEU A 113 -3.88 13.66 -0.36
CA LEU A 113 -4.63 14.62 0.46
C LEU A 113 -5.90 14.02 1.04
N GLN A 114 -6.61 13.19 0.27
CA GLN A 114 -7.81 12.50 0.73
C GLN A 114 -7.46 11.44 1.78
N ALA A 115 -6.39 10.67 1.59
CA ALA A 115 -5.90 9.71 2.58
C ALA A 115 -5.51 10.40 3.90
N THR A 116 -4.75 11.50 3.83
CA THR A 116 -4.40 12.29 5.03
C THR A 116 -5.63 12.86 5.72
N ASN A 117 -6.57 13.46 4.98
CA ASN A 117 -7.81 13.97 5.58
C ASN A 117 -8.63 12.87 6.24
N ASN A 118 -8.73 11.69 5.61
CA ASN A 118 -9.44 10.55 6.17
C ASN A 118 -8.76 9.99 7.43
N ALA A 119 -7.44 10.11 7.57
CA ALA A 119 -6.70 9.67 8.75
C ALA A 119 -6.87 10.64 9.94
N LEU A 120 -7.00 11.94 9.65
CA LEU A 120 -7.21 13.01 10.65
C LEU A 120 -8.64 13.08 11.18
N GLN A 121 -9.61 12.52 10.47
CA GLN A 121 -10.98 12.44 10.96
C GLN A 121 -11.10 11.38 12.06
N VAL A 122 -11.67 11.78 13.20
CA VAL A 122 -11.98 10.85 14.30
C VAL A 122 -13.13 9.95 13.89
N ARG A 123 -12.83 8.68 13.62
CA ARG A 123 -13.82 7.70 13.19
C ARG A 123 -14.56 7.09 14.38
N PRO A 124 -15.90 7.11 14.40
CA PRO A 124 -16.67 6.41 15.41
C PRO A 124 -16.57 4.90 15.21
N ILE A 125 -16.41 4.16 16.30
CA ILE A 125 -16.36 2.70 16.28
C ILE A 125 -17.73 2.11 16.66
N PHE A 126 -18.08 1.03 15.97
CA PHE A 126 -19.27 0.22 16.27
C PHE A 126 -18.87 -1.21 16.62
N PRO A 127 -19.35 -1.77 17.74
CA PRO A 127 -19.17 -3.18 18.06
C PRO A 127 -20.02 -4.04 17.12
N MET A 128 -19.45 -5.15 16.64
CA MET A 128 -20.11 -6.06 15.71
C MET A 128 -20.49 -7.38 16.39
N THR A 129 -19.50 -8.12 16.90
CA THR A 129 -19.70 -9.50 17.35
C THR A 129 -19.06 -9.72 18.72
N PRO A 130 -19.80 -10.27 19.72
CA PRO A 130 -19.20 -10.73 20.97
C PRO A 130 -18.17 -11.84 20.72
N ILE A 131 -17.02 -11.76 21.38
CA ILE A 131 -15.94 -12.76 21.23
C ILE A 131 -15.70 -13.61 22.49
N ASP A 132 -16.42 -13.31 23.56
CA ASP A 132 -16.39 -14.01 24.83
C ASP A 132 -17.80 -14.16 25.39
N THR A 133 -17.99 -15.17 26.25
CA THR A 133 -19.23 -15.39 26.98
C THR A 133 -19.22 -14.59 28.28
N PRO A 134 -20.22 -13.73 28.54
CA PRO A 134 -20.34 -13.03 29.82
C PRO A 134 -20.44 -14.02 30.98
N SER A 135 -19.67 -13.82 32.04
CA SER A 135 -19.69 -14.67 33.24
C SER A 135 -19.58 -13.85 34.52
N SER A 136 -20.27 -14.23 35.58
CA SER A 136 -20.18 -13.52 36.87
C SER A 136 -18.97 -13.87 37.71
N ASN A 137 -18.16 -14.84 37.26
CA ASN A 137 -16.97 -15.26 37.96
C ASN A 137 -15.73 -14.46 37.50
N ALA A 138 -15.03 -13.84 38.45
CA ALA A 138 -13.82 -13.04 38.22
C ALA A 138 -12.67 -13.81 37.51
N THR A 139 -12.70 -15.14 37.53
CA THR A 139 -11.78 -16.00 36.75
C THR A 139 -11.96 -15.87 35.24
N HIS A 140 -13.09 -15.34 34.76
CA HIS A 140 -13.37 -15.14 33.33
C HIS A 140 -12.96 -13.74 32.84
N ARG A 141 -12.28 -12.96 33.68
CA ARG A 141 -11.67 -11.69 33.27
C ARG A 141 -10.76 -11.91 32.06
N ARG A 142 -10.72 -10.92 31.18
CA ARG A 142 -9.83 -10.90 30.00
C ARG A 142 -8.88 -9.73 30.13
N ALA A 143 -7.66 -9.95 29.67
CA ALA A 143 -6.64 -8.92 29.57
C ALA A 143 -7.07 -7.81 28.60
N THR A 144 -6.68 -6.58 28.91
CA THR A 144 -6.82 -5.43 28.00
C THR A 144 -5.58 -5.23 27.13
N GLY A 145 -4.45 -5.84 27.50
CA GLY A 145 -3.20 -5.83 26.74
C GLY A 145 -3.21 -6.78 25.56
N VAL A 146 -2.54 -6.38 24.48
CA VAL A 146 -2.39 -7.19 23.26
C VAL A 146 -1.02 -6.99 22.62
N PHE A 147 -0.53 -8.03 21.96
CA PHE A 147 0.43 -7.88 20.87
C PHE A 147 -0.35 -7.89 19.56
N ALA A 148 -0.21 -6.90 18.69
CA ALA A 148 -0.96 -6.84 17.44
C ALA A 148 -0.07 -6.46 16.25
N VAL A 149 -0.27 -7.16 15.13
CA VAL A 149 0.24 -6.79 13.80
C VAL A 149 -0.95 -6.46 12.91
N TYR A 150 -0.95 -5.24 12.39
CA TYR A 150 -1.92 -4.76 11.41
C TYR A 150 -1.43 -5.08 10.01
N ASP A 151 -2.03 -6.07 9.37
CA ASP A 151 -1.65 -6.48 8.01
C ASP A 151 -2.24 -5.51 6.97
N ASN A 152 -1.49 -5.25 5.90
CA ASN A 152 -1.91 -4.37 4.82
C ASN A 152 -3.14 -4.87 4.06
N SER A 153 -3.46 -6.18 4.11
CA SER A 153 -4.73 -6.73 3.60
C SER A 153 -5.95 -6.24 4.38
N GLY A 154 -5.74 -5.60 5.53
CA GLY A 154 -6.78 -5.17 6.44
C GLY A 154 -7.07 -6.16 7.56
N GLU A 155 -6.49 -7.37 7.53
CA GLU A 155 -6.59 -8.34 8.62
C GLU A 155 -5.72 -7.93 9.82
N THR A 156 -6.09 -8.35 11.02
CA THR A 156 -5.30 -8.11 12.25
C THR A 156 -4.92 -9.42 12.87
N TYR A 157 -3.64 -9.62 13.15
CA TYR A 157 -3.12 -10.79 13.84
C TYR A 157 -2.67 -10.38 15.22
N LEU A 158 -3.15 -11.04 16.26
CA LEU A 158 -2.84 -10.63 17.62
C LEU A 158 -2.72 -11.78 18.62
N VAL A 159 -1.93 -11.53 19.66
CA VAL A 159 -1.88 -12.35 20.87
C VAL A 159 -2.71 -11.64 21.93
N ARG A 160 -3.74 -12.32 22.42
CA ARG A 160 -4.54 -11.89 23.55
C ARG A 160 -4.10 -12.68 24.78
N THR A 161 -3.48 -11.98 25.71
CA THR A 161 -2.93 -12.57 26.93
C THR A 161 -4.04 -13.11 27.83
N GLY A 162 -3.70 -14.11 28.65
CA GLY A 162 -4.61 -14.64 29.64
C GLY A 162 -4.47 -13.93 30.99
N PHE A 163 -5.45 -14.13 31.87
CA PHE A 163 -5.34 -13.87 33.30
C PHE A 163 -6.29 -14.78 34.09
N THR A 164 -5.85 -15.32 35.24
CA THR A 164 -6.71 -15.98 36.24
C THR A 164 -6.53 -15.35 37.61
N HIS A 165 -7.64 -15.17 38.34
CA HIS A 165 -7.61 -14.68 39.71
C HIS A 165 -7.42 -15.84 40.70
N ASN A 166 -6.37 -15.77 41.53
CA ASN A 166 -6.16 -16.60 42.72
C ASN A 166 -6.30 -18.13 42.49
N ALA A 167 -5.64 -18.67 41.47
CA ALA A 167 -5.56 -20.11 41.27
C ALA A 167 -4.12 -20.59 41.55
N ASP A 168 -3.97 -21.64 42.37
CA ASP A 168 -2.66 -22.20 42.76
C ASP A 168 -1.88 -22.75 41.55
N THR A 169 -2.61 -23.14 40.51
CA THR A 169 -2.13 -23.35 39.16
C THR A 169 -2.93 -22.38 38.31
N GLU A 170 -2.34 -21.25 37.92
CA GLU A 170 -2.98 -20.31 36.99
C GLU A 170 -3.43 -21.11 35.75
N GLN A 171 -4.66 -20.85 35.26
CA GLN A 171 -5.27 -21.57 34.14
C GLN A 171 -6.07 -20.59 33.30
N CYS A 172 -5.38 -19.71 32.58
CA CYS A 172 -6.03 -18.81 31.64
C CYS A 172 -5.72 -19.19 30.20
N ARG A 173 -6.64 -18.84 29.32
CA ARG A 173 -6.51 -19.11 27.89
C ARG A 173 -5.70 -17.99 27.24
N LEU A 174 -4.51 -18.32 26.77
CA LEU A 174 -3.78 -17.54 25.77
C LEU A 174 -4.42 -17.78 24.42
N GLU A 175 -4.68 -16.72 23.67
CA GLU A 175 -5.32 -16.83 22.35
C GLU A 175 -4.52 -16.11 21.28
N TYR A 176 -4.36 -16.80 20.16
CA TYR A 176 -3.82 -16.26 18.92
C TYR A 176 -5.00 -16.09 17.98
N LEU A 177 -5.29 -14.84 17.65
CA LEU A 177 -6.50 -14.48 16.92
C LEU A 177 -6.13 -13.81 15.61
N LYS A 178 -6.94 -14.09 14.59
CA LYS A 178 -7.05 -13.30 13.37
C LYS A 178 -8.39 -12.58 13.38
N LEU A 179 -8.38 -11.29 13.12
CA LEU A 179 -9.59 -10.51 12.86
C LEU A 179 -9.68 -10.25 11.36
N ASN A 180 -10.85 -10.49 10.79
CA ASN A 180 -11.07 -10.22 9.39
C ASN A 180 -11.12 -8.72 9.13
N ALA A 181 -10.73 -8.31 7.93
CA ALA A 181 -10.72 -6.91 7.50
C ALA A 181 -12.09 -6.22 7.62
N ASN A 182 -13.19 -6.96 7.60
CA ASN A 182 -14.53 -6.37 7.73
C ASN A 182 -15.01 -6.24 9.19
N GLY A 183 -14.23 -6.69 10.18
CA GLY A 183 -14.60 -6.69 11.61
C GLY A 183 -15.73 -7.65 12.00
N ALA A 184 -16.25 -8.44 11.05
CA ALA A 184 -17.45 -9.25 11.27
C ALA A 184 -17.21 -10.48 12.15
N GLU A 185 -16.01 -11.05 12.09
CA GLU A 185 -15.67 -12.26 12.80
C GLU A 185 -14.23 -12.26 13.30
N LYS A 186 -13.99 -13.14 14.28
CA LYS A 186 -12.65 -13.55 14.70
C LYS A 186 -12.44 -15.01 14.32
N THR A 187 -11.19 -15.35 14.03
CA THR A 187 -10.73 -16.73 13.94
C THR A 187 -9.68 -16.96 15.03
N THR A 188 -9.90 -17.95 15.89
CA THR A 188 -8.85 -18.40 16.83
C THR A 188 -7.97 -19.40 16.10
N THR A 189 -6.75 -18.99 15.74
CA THR A 189 -5.79 -19.83 15.02
C THR A 189 -5.11 -20.83 15.95
N HIS A 190 -4.88 -20.43 17.19
CA HIS A 190 -4.33 -21.30 18.21
C HIS A 190 -4.70 -20.82 19.61
N THR A 191 -4.60 -21.74 20.57
CA THR A 191 -4.77 -21.44 21.98
C THR A 191 -3.94 -22.36 22.85
N SER A 192 -3.55 -21.87 24.02
CA SER A 192 -2.90 -22.68 25.05
C SER A 192 -3.39 -22.21 26.42
N PHE A 193 -3.42 -23.12 27.39
CA PHE A 193 -3.61 -22.75 28.79
C PHE A 193 -2.27 -22.33 29.38
N ILE A 194 -2.28 -21.26 30.18
CA ILE A 194 -1.10 -20.71 30.84
C ILE A 194 -1.05 -21.25 32.27
N TYR A 195 0.12 -21.72 32.73
CA TYR A 195 0.35 -22.30 34.05
C TYR A 195 1.58 -21.73 34.77
N SER A 196 1.50 -21.57 36.09
CA SER A 196 2.60 -21.08 36.94
C SER A 196 3.77 -22.06 37.12
N ASN A 197 3.53 -23.35 36.88
CA ASN A 197 4.48 -24.43 37.20
C ASN A 197 4.62 -25.50 36.10
N ALA A 198 3.92 -25.35 34.98
CA ALA A 198 3.93 -26.34 33.89
C ALA A 198 4.44 -25.70 32.60
N PHE A 199 5.43 -26.35 31.98
CA PHE A 199 6.01 -25.94 30.72
C PHE A 199 5.97 -27.10 29.72
N GLU A 200 5.50 -26.82 28.50
CA GLU A 200 5.68 -27.67 27.33
C GLU A 200 6.57 -26.94 26.32
N GLN A 201 7.62 -27.62 25.88
CA GLN A 201 8.61 -27.07 24.93
C GLN A 201 7.98 -26.72 23.57
N ASN A 202 7.02 -27.52 23.12
CA ASN A 202 6.23 -27.27 21.91
C ASN A 202 4.75 -27.27 22.33
N PRO A 203 4.25 -26.16 22.91
CA PRO A 203 3.00 -26.16 23.65
C PRO A 203 1.82 -26.35 22.69
N ALA A 204 1.17 -27.50 22.77
CA ALA A 204 -0.13 -27.70 22.14
C ALA A 204 -1.26 -27.33 23.11
N SER A 205 -1.02 -27.47 24.42
CA SER A 205 -2.05 -27.33 25.44
C SER A 205 -1.64 -26.52 26.66
N LYS A 206 -0.36 -26.55 27.09
CA LYS A 206 0.10 -25.87 28.30
C LYS A 206 1.33 -25.02 28.03
N ILE A 207 1.28 -23.76 28.42
CA ILE A 207 2.41 -22.84 28.34
C ILE A 207 2.68 -22.23 29.71
N TYR A 208 3.91 -21.80 29.94
CA TYR A 208 4.28 -21.24 31.22
C TYR A 208 3.86 -19.78 31.34
N TYR A 209 3.51 -19.40 32.56
CA TYR A 209 3.05 -18.08 32.95
C TYR A 209 4.05 -16.97 32.67
N TYR A 210 5.32 -17.19 33.00
CA TYR A 210 6.37 -16.20 32.84
C TYR A 210 7.00 -16.19 31.43
N GLY A 211 6.33 -16.79 30.46
CA GLY A 211 6.75 -16.75 29.05
C GLY A 211 6.23 -15.52 28.33
N THR A 212 6.78 -15.31 27.14
CA THR A 212 6.29 -14.29 26.20
C THR A 212 6.08 -14.88 24.82
N SER A 213 5.21 -14.23 24.05
CA SER A 213 4.93 -14.64 22.67
C SER A 213 4.59 -13.45 21.77
N ALA A 214 4.63 -13.71 20.48
CA ALA A 214 4.24 -12.81 19.41
C ALA A 214 3.55 -13.61 18.29
N TYR A 215 2.80 -12.91 17.43
CA TYR A 215 2.21 -13.50 16.22
C TYR A 215 2.68 -12.69 15.01
N LEU A 216 3.65 -13.22 14.27
CA LEU A 216 4.48 -12.44 13.34
C LEU A 216 4.40 -12.99 11.91
N PRO A 217 4.48 -12.13 10.89
CA PRO A 217 4.65 -12.58 9.51
C PRO A 217 6.06 -13.13 9.34
N LEU A 218 6.23 -14.42 9.02
CA LEU A 218 7.53 -15.03 8.78
C LEU A 218 7.56 -15.73 7.43
N ALA A 219 8.68 -15.60 6.72
CA ALA A 219 8.92 -16.32 5.48
C ALA A 219 9.28 -17.79 5.73
N SER A 220 9.14 -18.60 4.68
CA SER A 220 9.82 -19.89 4.58
C SER A 220 11.33 -19.71 4.39
N LYS A 221 12.12 -20.64 4.93
CA LYS A 221 13.58 -20.64 4.85
C LYS A 221 14.13 -20.55 3.41
N ASN A 222 13.42 -21.15 2.47
CA ASN A 222 13.86 -21.24 1.07
C ASN A 222 13.24 -20.18 0.15
N ASN A 223 12.29 -19.38 0.65
CA ASN A 223 11.61 -18.37 -0.15
C ASN A 223 11.11 -17.21 0.73
N ALA A 224 11.83 -16.08 0.65
CA ALA A 224 11.48 -14.85 1.34
C ALA A 224 10.10 -14.29 0.93
N ALA A 225 9.61 -14.58 -0.29
CA ALA A 225 8.32 -14.08 -0.73
C ALA A 225 7.12 -14.87 -0.18
N ASP A 226 7.35 -16.09 0.34
CA ASP A 226 6.32 -16.94 0.92
C ASP A 226 6.19 -16.65 2.42
N ILE A 227 5.44 -15.59 2.73
CA ILE A 227 5.23 -15.06 4.08
C ILE A 227 3.91 -15.58 4.63
N GLN A 228 3.94 -16.13 5.85
CA GLN A 228 2.75 -16.52 6.60
C GLN A 228 2.88 -16.10 8.05
N TYR A 229 1.74 -15.83 8.69
CA TYR A 229 1.71 -15.52 10.11
C TYR A 229 1.98 -16.77 10.95
N GLU A 230 3.02 -16.69 11.78
CA GLU A 230 3.52 -17.77 12.62
C GLU A 230 3.59 -17.34 14.08
N ILE A 231 3.26 -18.26 14.98
CA ILE A 231 3.30 -18.01 16.42
C ILE A 231 4.71 -18.24 16.89
N VAL A 232 5.24 -17.25 17.61
CA VAL A 232 6.59 -17.29 18.10
C VAL A 232 6.57 -17.18 19.62
N TYR A 233 7.27 -18.09 20.27
CA TYR A 233 7.43 -18.12 21.72
C TYR A 233 8.87 -17.76 22.08
N SER A 234 9.04 -17.01 23.15
CA SER A 234 10.34 -16.85 23.81
C SER A 234 10.33 -17.61 25.13
N THR A 235 11.49 -18.19 25.46
CA THR A 235 11.71 -18.96 26.68
C THR A 235 11.55 -18.11 27.93
N GLN A 236 11.38 -18.85 29.02
CA GLN A 236 10.63 -18.46 30.20
C GLN A 236 11.58 -18.19 31.37
N ASP A 237 11.22 -17.20 32.20
CA ASP A 237 11.68 -17.13 33.58
C ASP A 237 11.43 -18.49 34.25
N SER A 238 12.26 -19.01 35.15
CA SER A 238 11.91 -20.26 35.85
C SER A 238 12.59 -20.38 37.20
N GLN A 239 11.77 -20.61 38.23
CA GLN A 239 12.19 -21.05 39.56
C GLN A 239 12.50 -22.56 39.65
N THR A 240 12.37 -23.34 38.57
CA THR A 240 12.62 -24.79 38.57
C THR A 240 13.90 -25.17 37.84
N THR A 241 14.71 -26.03 38.46
CA THR A 241 16.03 -26.51 38.01
C THR A 241 16.04 -27.25 36.67
N ALA A 242 14.89 -27.59 36.10
CA ALA A 242 14.77 -28.29 34.82
C ALA A 242 14.87 -27.35 33.59
N VAL A 243 14.84 -26.03 33.77
CA VAL A 243 14.77 -25.04 32.66
C VAL A 243 16.14 -24.54 32.17
N ALA A 244 17.23 -24.91 32.84
CA ALA A 244 18.60 -24.55 32.41
C ALA A 244 18.94 -25.00 30.97
N ASN A 245 18.18 -25.93 30.40
CA ASN A 245 18.37 -26.45 29.03
C ASN A 245 17.43 -25.81 27.98
N TYR A 246 16.63 -24.80 28.35
CA TYR A 246 15.64 -24.19 27.47
C TYR A 246 15.78 -22.66 27.49
N GLY A 247 16.48 -22.11 26.49
CA GLY A 247 16.67 -20.67 26.31
C GLY A 247 16.55 -20.26 24.84
N GLY A 248 15.94 -19.11 24.54
CA GLY A 248 15.81 -18.55 23.19
C GLY A 248 14.37 -18.46 22.67
N VAL A 249 14.25 -18.39 21.35
CA VAL A 249 12.98 -18.17 20.65
C VAL A 249 12.71 -19.34 19.72
N PHE A 250 11.44 -19.71 19.54
CA PHE A 250 11.08 -20.76 18.61
C PHE A 250 9.71 -20.50 17.97
N CYS A 251 9.59 -20.93 16.72
CA CYS A 251 8.34 -20.89 15.96
C CYS A 251 7.51 -22.13 16.31
N LYS A 252 6.19 -21.98 16.47
CA LYS A 252 5.30 -23.09 16.82
C LYS A 252 5.36 -24.22 15.80
N SER A 253 5.37 -23.91 14.51
CA SER A 253 5.38 -24.92 13.43
C SER A 253 6.70 -25.68 13.32
N SER A 254 7.85 -25.01 13.50
CA SER A 254 9.16 -25.65 13.51
C SER A 254 9.46 -26.39 14.82
N GLY A 255 8.83 -25.96 15.92
CA GLY A 255 9.15 -26.38 17.26
C GLY A 255 10.53 -25.91 17.76
N PHE A 256 10.88 -26.30 18.98
CA PHE A 256 12.20 -26.03 19.56
C PHE A 256 13.26 -26.93 18.93
N THR A 257 14.25 -26.31 18.30
CA THR A 257 15.36 -27.02 17.64
C THR A 257 16.71 -26.79 18.31
N SER A 258 16.92 -25.62 18.92
CA SER A 258 18.18 -25.22 19.53
C SER A 258 17.97 -24.09 20.54
N ILE A 259 18.86 -24.01 21.53
CA ILE A 259 18.93 -22.88 22.44
C ILE A 259 19.44 -21.66 21.66
N THR A 260 18.77 -20.51 21.74
CA THR A 260 19.24 -19.26 21.09
C THR A 260 19.28 -18.12 22.10
N LYS A 261 20.22 -18.24 23.03
CA LYS A 261 20.45 -17.32 24.14
C LYS A 261 21.91 -16.84 24.06
N PRO A 262 22.24 -15.56 23.93
CA PRO A 262 23.65 -15.18 23.81
C PRO A 262 24.43 -15.42 25.11
N LYS A 263 25.75 -15.67 24.99
CA LYS A 263 26.67 -15.86 26.15
C LYS A 263 26.78 -14.65 27.08
N GLN A 264 26.36 -13.49 26.61
CA GLN A 264 26.39 -12.22 27.31
C GLN A 264 25.20 -11.37 26.88
N ASN A 265 24.92 -10.29 27.62
CA ASN A 265 23.92 -9.33 27.19
C ASN A 265 24.41 -8.66 25.90
N LEU A 266 23.62 -8.83 24.83
CA LEU A 266 23.85 -8.19 23.54
C LEU A 266 22.59 -7.42 23.20
N ASP A 267 22.72 -6.11 23.15
CA ASP A 267 21.62 -5.23 22.79
C ASP A 267 21.96 -4.40 21.57
N ALA A 268 20.96 -4.22 20.71
CA ALA A 268 21.04 -3.34 19.56
C ALA A 268 19.75 -2.53 19.46
N THR A 269 19.88 -1.37 18.84
CA THR A 269 18.81 -0.42 18.63
C THR A 269 18.46 -0.38 17.15
N ASP A 270 17.18 -0.55 16.81
CA ASP A 270 16.74 -0.43 15.43
C ASP A 270 16.72 1.03 14.95
N GLN A 271 16.44 1.21 13.66
CA GLN A 271 16.27 2.52 13.01
C GLN A 271 15.17 3.40 13.65
N TYR A 272 14.26 2.81 14.44
CA TYR A 272 13.20 3.53 15.14
C TYR A 272 13.62 3.97 16.56
N GLY A 273 14.84 3.63 16.98
CA GLY A 273 15.36 3.94 18.31
C GLY A 273 14.85 2.98 19.39
N ILE A 274 14.25 1.85 19.03
CA ILE A 274 13.82 0.83 19.98
C ILE A 274 14.98 -0.14 20.18
N SER A 275 15.41 -0.31 21.43
CA SER A 275 16.46 -1.25 21.78
C SER A 275 15.88 -2.62 22.13
N THR A 276 16.58 -3.67 21.72
CA THR A 276 16.41 -4.99 22.31
C THR A 276 16.72 -4.93 23.80
N SER A 277 16.24 -5.93 24.54
CA SER A 277 16.69 -6.17 25.90
C SER A 277 17.02 -7.65 26.00
N THR A 278 18.29 -7.95 26.27
CA THR A 278 18.78 -9.30 26.40
C THR A 278 19.34 -9.52 27.80
N SER A 279 18.83 -10.54 28.48
CA SER A 279 19.36 -11.02 29.74
C SER A 279 19.95 -12.42 29.57
N HIS A 280 21.29 -12.49 29.52
CA HIS A 280 22.04 -13.75 29.59
C HIS A 280 21.80 -14.50 30.90
N ASN A 281 21.39 -13.80 31.96
CA ASN A 281 21.07 -14.37 33.26
C ASN A 281 19.57 -14.56 33.43
N TYR A 282 18.87 -15.04 32.39
CA TYR A 282 17.44 -15.36 32.40
C TYR A 282 16.56 -14.12 32.18
N ASN A 283 15.52 -14.30 31.35
CA ASN A 283 14.23 -13.55 31.30
C ASN A 283 13.92 -12.83 29.99
N GLU A 284 14.92 -12.35 29.25
CA GLU A 284 14.68 -11.53 28.05
C GLU A 284 15.64 -11.92 26.93
N VAL A 285 15.09 -12.10 25.73
CA VAL A 285 15.86 -12.40 24.52
C VAL A 285 15.66 -11.23 23.57
N GLY A 286 16.76 -10.59 23.16
CA GLY A 286 16.72 -9.59 22.11
C GLY A 286 16.30 -10.21 20.79
N VAL A 287 15.18 -9.76 20.23
CA VAL A 287 14.64 -10.25 18.97
C VAL A 287 14.65 -9.13 17.93
N LEU A 288 15.37 -9.38 16.84
CA LEU A 288 15.38 -8.54 15.65
C LEU A 288 14.56 -9.24 14.56
N TYR A 289 13.75 -8.48 13.83
CA TYR A 289 13.06 -8.92 12.63
C TYR A 289 13.78 -8.34 11.41
N ASP A 290 14.25 -9.20 10.50
CA ASP A 290 14.86 -8.79 9.23
C ASP A 290 13.75 -8.51 8.21
N ASN A 291 13.60 -7.25 7.80
CA ASN A 291 12.57 -6.85 6.85
C ASN A 291 12.83 -7.32 5.41
N ASN A 292 14.05 -7.71 5.05
CA ASN A 292 14.36 -8.21 3.71
C ASN A 292 14.13 -9.72 3.61
N LYS A 293 14.48 -10.46 4.67
CA LYS A 293 14.35 -11.93 4.71
C LYS A 293 13.04 -12.39 5.33
N HIS A 294 12.36 -11.52 6.08
CA HIS A 294 11.16 -11.80 6.87
C HIS A 294 11.37 -12.96 7.86
N CYS A 295 12.48 -12.89 8.60
CA CYS A 295 12.86 -13.88 9.61
C CYS A 295 13.26 -13.19 10.91
N LEU A 296 13.28 -13.94 12.02
CA LEU A 296 13.83 -13.43 13.28
C LEU A 296 15.32 -13.71 13.35
N VAL A 297 16.08 -12.77 13.89
CA VAL A 297 17.53 -12.83 14.01
C VAL A 297 17.91 -12.70 15.47
N MET A 298 18.82 -13.56 15.91
CA MET A 298 19.32 -13.63 17.28
C MET A 298 20.68 -14.31 17.34
N VAL A 299 21.42 -14.09 18.42
CA VAL A 299 22.76 -14.63 18.61
C VAL A 299 22.70 -15.91 19.45
N ASP A 300 23.34 -16.98 18.98
CA ASP A 300 23.40 -18.30 19.62
C ASP A 300 24.39 -18.38 20.79
N GLU A 301 24.07 -19.20 21.80
CA GLU A 301 24.92 -19.38 22.99
C GLU A 301 26.18 -20.16 22.67
N GLY A 302 26.09 -21.28 21.94
CA GLY A 302 27.22 -22.20 21.81
C GLY A 302 28.30 -21.62 20.91
N THR A 303 27.87 -20.97 19.85
CA THR A 303 28.70 -20.57 18.71
C THR A 303 28.96 -19.07 18.62
N SER A 304 28.20 -18.23 19.34
CA SER A 304 28.24 -16.76 19.20
C SER A 304 27.96 -16.29 17.77
N VAL A 305 27.27 -17.08 16.95
CA VAL A 305 26.89 -16.70 15.58
C VAL A 305 25.42 -16.30 15.51
N LEU A 306 25.08 -15.55 14.46
CA LEU A 306 23.69 -15.22 14.18
C LEU A 306 22.92 -16.46 13.71
N VAL A 307 21.71 -16.61 14.24
CA VAL A 307 20.72 -17.60 13.85
C VAL A 307 19.51 -16.87 13.32
N GLU A 308 19.15 -17.20 12.08
CA GLU A 308 17.92 -16.78 11.44
C GLU A 308 16.84 -17.83 11.71
N LYS A 309 15.68 -17.41 12.21
CA LYS A 309 14.52 -18.25 12.49
C LYS A 309 13.41 -17.92 11.50
N TYR A 310 13.08 -18.91 10.69
CA TYR A 310 11.98 -18.90 9.74
C TYR A 310 10.82 -19.70 10.31
N ARG A 311 9.65 -19.63 9.65
CA ARG A 311 8.47 -20.37 10.12
C ARG A 311 8.66 -21.90 10.11
N ASP A 312 9.49 -22.40 9.20
CA ASP A 312 9.70 -23.82 8.89
C ASP A 312 11.11 -24.33 9.26
N GLY A 313 11.91 -23.54 9.97
CA GLY A 313 13.22 -23.97 10.46
C GLY A 313 14.20 -22.82 10.72
N ASN A 314 15.43 -23.19 11.06
CA ASN A 314 16.49 -22.23 11.34
C ASN A 314 17.61 -22.29 10.29
N ILE A 315 18.31 -21.17 10.12
CA ILE A 315 19.63 -21.08 9.48
C ILE A 315 20.62 -20.59 10.53
N VAL A 316 21.61 -21.42 10.85
CA VAL A 316 22.79 -20.97 11.58
C VAL A 316 23.74 -20.36 10.56
N THR A 317 24.04 -19.07 10.72
CA THR A 317 24.89 -18.33 9.78
C THR A 317 26.38 -18.51 10.14
N ASN A 318 27.26 -17.99 9.29
CA ASN A 318 28.69 -17.88 9.58
C ASN A 318 29.07 -16.51 10.19
N THR A 319 28.09 -15.65 10.48
CA THR A 319 28.33 -14.31 11.02
C THR A 319 28.49 -14.40 12.52
N ALA A 320 29.72 -14.29 13.00
CA ALA A 320 30.02 -14.24 14.43
C ALA A 320 29.79 -12.83 14.99
N ILE A 321 29.22 -12.75 16.20
CA ILE A 321 28.98 -11.52 16.95
C ILE A 321 29.59 -11.69 18.34
N ALA A 322 30.67 -10.96 18.60
CA ALA A 322 31.44 -11.07 19.83
C ALA A 322 31.06 -10.01 20.89
N ASN A 323 30.37 -8.94 20.53
CA ASN A 323 30.00 -7.83 21.43
C ASN A 323 28.81 -7.02 20.88
N ALA A 324 28.31 -6.07 21.67
CA ALA A 324 27.15 -5.25 21.31
C ALA A 324 27.46 -4.26 20.17
N GLU A 325 28.70 -3.80 20.04
CA GLU A 325 29.10 -2.88 18.96
C GLU A 325 29.04 -3.58 17.59
N GLU A 326 29.48 -4.84 17.51
CA GLU A 326 29.36 -5.67 16.32
C GLU A 326 27.90 -5.97 15.97
N LEU A 327 27.06 -6.25 16.97
CA LEU A 327 25.63 -6.44 16.74
C LEU A 327 24.98 -5.15 16.23
N GLN A 328 25.31 -4.00 16.82
CA GLN A 328 24.79 -2.71 16.37
C GLN A 328 25.24 -2.40 14.95
N ALA A 329 26.52 -2.63 14.60
CA ALA A 329 27.02 -2.44 13.24
C ALA A 329 26.29 -3.35 12.22
N TYR A 330 25.97 -4.59 12.60
CA TYR A 330 25.17 -5.49 11.78
C TYR A 330 23.73 -4.95 11.59
N VAL A 331 23.12 -4.43 12.65
CA VAL A 331 21.78 -3.83 12.61
C VAL A 331 21.76 -2.56 11.76
N ASP A 332 22.75 -1.68 11.91
CA ASP A 332 22.87 -0.42 11.16
C ASP A 332 23.09 -0.66 9.65
N ALA A 333 23.69 -1.80 9.28
CA ALA A 333 23.93 -2.18 7.89
C ALA A 333 22.70 -2.80 7.20
N GLY A 334 21.64 -3.14 7.95
CA GLY A 334 20.45 -3.79 7.43
C GLY A 334 19.15 -3.05 7.75
N ASP A 335 18.03 -3.66 7.37
CA ASP A 335 16.69 -3.16 7.69
C ASP A 335 16.07 -4.06 8.75
N PHE A 336 16.30 -3.73 10.02
CA PHE A 336 15.80 -4.49 11.15
C PHE A 336 14.75 -3.73 11.93
N THR A 337 13.85 -4.49 12.55
CA THR A 337 12.85 -4.00 13.50
C THR A 337 12.96 -4.78 14.80
N VAL A 338 13.08 -4.09 15.94
CA VAL A 338 13.05 -4.76 17.24
C VAL A 338 11.63 -5.21 17.56
N VAL A 339 11.48 -6.49 17.89
CA VAL A 339 10.19 -7.06 18.28
C VAL A 339 10.13 -7.24 19.79
N LYS A 340 9.19 -6.56 20.44
CA LYS A 340 8.89 -6.70 21.86
C LYS A 340 7.73 -7.68 22.03
N PHE A 341 8.02 -8.86 22.54
CA PHE A 341 7.00 -9.88 22.77
C PHE A 341 6.13 -9.48 23.96
N ILE A 342 4.91 -10.00 24.01
CA ILE A 342 3.99 -9.77 25.12
C ILE A 342 4.02 -10.94 26.11
N TYR A 343 3.99 -10.63 27.41
CA TYR A 343 3.91 -11.63 28.48
C TYR A 343 2.61 -12.42 28.41
N HIS A 344 2.65 -13.72 28.69
CA HIS A 344 1.45 -14.56 28.64
C HIS A 344 0.39 -14.14 29.64
N ASN A 345 0.81 -13.62 30.80
CA ASN A 345 -0.09 -13.05 31.78
C ASN A 345 0.10 -11.53 31.92
N ILE A 346 -0.91 -10.79 31.47
CA ILE A 346 -1.00 -9.35 31.71
C ILE A 346 -2.46 -9.05 32.02
N GLN A 347 -2.76 -8.73 33.28
CA GLN A 347 -4.12 -8.41 33.67
C GLN A 347 -4.60 -7.07 33.06
N HIS A 348 -3.76 -6.04 33.20
CA HIS A 348 -4.01 -4.70 32.68
C HIS A 348 -2.69 -4.08 32.24
N THR A 349 -2.76 -3.28 31.18
CA THR A 349 -1.63 -2.45 30.79
C THR A 349 -1.50 -1.23 31.69
N HIS A 350 -0.32 -0.61 31.66
CA HIS A 350 -0.04 0.62 32.40
C HIS A 350 -0.42 1.87 31.59
N GLY A 351 -0.83 2.91 32.30
CA GLY A 351 -1.10 4.24 31.75
C GLY A 351 -0.93 5.31 32.81
N TYR A 352 -0.88 6.57 32.39
CA TYR A 352 -0.85 7.72 33.31
C TYR A 352 -2.25 8.02 33.79
N HIS A 353 -2.40 8.11 35.11
CA HIS A 353 -3.65 8.47 35.74
C HIS A 353 -3.87 10.00 35.64
N ASN A 354 -5.03 10.45 35.12
CA ASN A 354 -5.28 11.88 34.83
C ASN A 354 -5.09 12.79 36.05
N TYR A 355 -5.52 12.35 37.23
CA TYR A 355 -5.48 13.17 38.45
C TYR A 355 -4.08 13.39 39.04
N ASN A 356 -3.29 12.33 39.24
CA ASN A 356 -2.00 12.40 39.94
C ASN A 356 -0.79 12.33 38.99
N GLN A 357 -1.04 12.15 37.69
CA GLN A 357 -0.02 12.06 36.63
C GLN A 357 1.03 10.97 36.85
N SER A 358 0.74 9.97 37.68
CA SER A 358 1.63 8.81 37.86
C SER A 358 1.24 7.68 36.94
N GLU A 359 2.26 6.96 36.46
CA GLU A 359 2.06 5.72 35.73
C GLU A 359 1.60 4.63 36.69
N SER A 360 0.49 3.99 36.37
CA SER A 360 -0.10 2.93 37.19
C SER A 360 -0.87 1.94 36.32
N ILE A 361 -1.14 0.77 36.91
CA ILE A 361 -1.98 -0.27 36.29
C ILE A 361 -3.37 0.31 36.03
N MET A 362 -3.90 0.15 34.80
CA MET A 362 -5.23 0.62 34.43
C MET A 362 -6.34 -0.32 34.94
N ASN A 363 -6.53 -0.37 36.25
CA ASN A 363 -7.44 -1.30 36.94
C ASN A 363 -8.61 -0.62 37.69
N GLY A 364 -8.66 0.72 37.71
CA GLY A 364 -9.60 1.49 38.52
C GLY A 364 -10.98 1.73 37.89
N HIS A 365 -12.04 1.67 38.70
CA HIS A 365 -13.38 2.12 38.32
C HIS A 365 -13.50 3.64 38.45
N GLY A 366 -14.07 4.32 37.44
CA GLY A 366 -14.25 5.77 37.50
C GLY A 366 -12.95 6.58 37.48
N VAL A 367 -11.87 5.98 36.96
CA VAL A 367 -10.57 6.61 36.77
C VAL A 367 -10.28 6.76 35.29
N SER A 368 -9.89 7.97 34.90
CA SER A 368 -9.46 8.27 33.54
C SER A 368 -7.95 8.13 33.38
N TYR A 369 -7.53 7.52 32.28
CA TYR A 369 -6.14 7.25 31.96
C TYR A 369 -5.77 7.77 30.58
N TYR A 370 -4.51 8.08 30.38
CA TYR A 370 -3.95 8.41 29.08
C TYR A 370 -2.54 7.84 28.98
N GLY A 371 -2.02 7.75 27.76
CA GLY A 371 -0.67 7.31 27.55
C GLY A 371 -0.43 6.88 26.12
N PHE A 372 0.63 6.11 25.93
CA PHE A 372 0.97 5.53 24.66
C PHE A 372 1.60 4.15 24.85
N PHE A 373 1.44 3.31 23.84
CA PHE A 373 2.26 2.12 23.64
C PHE A 373 3.07 2.33 22.35
N GLY A 374 4.39 2.34 22.43
CA GLY A 374 5.22 2.79 21.31
C GLY A 374 6.55 3.36 21.77
N ARG A 375 7.17 4.20 20.94
CA ARG A 375 8.28 5.08 21.33
C ARG A 375 7.93 6.53 21.03
N TYR A 376 7.91 7.34 22.08
CA TYR A 376 7.59 8.76 21.98
C TYR A 376 8.48 9.58 22.90
N ASN A 377 9.01 10.70 22.39
CA ASN A 377 9.94 11.59 23.10
C ASN A 377 11.12 10.83 23.77
N GLY A 378 11.70 9.86 23.05
CA GLY A 378 12.83 9.05 23.54
C GLY A 378 12.47 7.97 24.56
N VAL A 379 11.20 7.87 24.98
CA VAL A 379 10.72 6.87 25.92
C VAL A 379 10.02 5.73 25.18
N THR A 380 10.43 4.49 25.44
CA THR A 380 9.81 3.28 24.87
C THR A 380 8.89 2.62 25.88
N LYS A 381 7.64 2.35 25.48
CA LYS A 381 6.59 1.67 26.27
C LYS A 381 5.92 0.60 25.40
N MET A 382 6.60 -0.51 25.15
CA MET A 382 6.09 -1.57 24.27
C MET A 382 6.36 -2.94 24.84
N GLY A 383 5.32 -3.79 24.82
CA GLY A 383 5.40 -5.20 25.17
C GLY A 383 5.86 -5.46 26.61
N GLU A 384 6.50 -6.61 26.80
CA GLU A 384 6.94 -7.14 28.09
C GLU A 384 5.74 -7.41 29.01
N HIS A 385 5.91 -7.29 30.34
CA HIS A 385 4.89 -7.60 31.35
C HIS A 385 4.01 -6.39 31.74
N LYS A 386 4.07 -5.28 30.98
CA LYS A 386 3.43 -4.01 31.35
C LYS A 386 2.62 -3.36 30.23
N TYR A 387 3.05 -3.46 28.98
CA TYR A 387 2.50 -2.66 27.88
C TYR A 387 1.98 -3.55 26.76
N SER A 388 1.05 -3.02 25.96
CA SER A 388 0.74 -3.61 24.66
C SER A 388 1.91 -3.40 23.70
N ALA A 389 1.95 -4.15 22.61
CA ALA A 389 2.90 -3.95 21.52
C ALA A 389 2.13 -3.93 20.19
N HIS A 390 2.37 -2.90 19.39
CA HIS A 390 1.64 -2.68 18.13
C HIS A 390 2.62 -2.51 16.99
N TYR A 391 2.37 -3.24 15.92
CA TYR A 391 3.14 -3.23 14.69
C TYR A 391 2.18 -3.15 13.50
N ARG A 392 2.68 -2.63 12.37
CA ARG A 392 2.02 -2.74 11.07
C ARG A 392 2.92 -3.53 10.13
N PHE A 393 2.30 -4.29 9.24
CA PHE A 393 2.96 -4.85 8.08
C PHE A 393 2.54 -4.02 6.87
N THR A 394 3.50 -3.37 6.20
CA THR A 394 3.22 -2.37 5.16
C THR A 394 3.03 -3.01 3.77
N HIS A 395 2.64 -2.21 2.78
CA HIS A 395 2.51 -2.67 1.40
C HIS A 395 3.85 -3.09 0.80
N GLU A 396 4.94 -2.50 1.28
CA GLU A 396 6.32 -2.82 0.97
C GLU A 396 6.82 -4.06 1.74
N ARG A 397 5.95 -4.74 2.47
CA ARG A 397 6.23 -5.93 3.29
C ARG A 397 7.21 -5.65 4.45
N ARG A 398 7.21 -4.44 4.97
CA ARG A 398 8.03 -4.08 6.13
C ARG A 398 7.20 -4.20 7.40
N LEU A 399 7.77 -4.85 8.41
CA LEU A 399 7.24 -4.80 9.77
C LEU A 399 7.75 -3.50 10.40
N GLU A 400 6.83 -2.68 10.91
CA GLU A 400 7.18 -1.41 11.53
C GLU A 400 6.42 -1.26 12.86
N PRO A 401 7.07 -0.75 13.92
CA PRO A 401 6.36 -0.45 15.16
C PRO A 401 5.38 0.72 14.94
N VAL A 402 4.32 0.74 15.74
CA VAL A 402 3.29 1.78 15.70
C VAL A 402 3.14 2.40 17.08
N ASN A 403 3.07 3.72 17.10
CA ASN A 403 2.69 4.47 18.29
C ASN A 403 1.17 4.42 18.45
N PHE A 404 0.73 3.77 19.52
CA PHE A 404 -0.66 3.66 19.93
C PHE A 404 -0.91 4.64 21.07
N PHE A 405 -1.39 5.84 20.77
CA PHE A 405 -1.80 6.81 21.78
C PHE A 405 -3.22 6.53 22.21
N PHE A 406 -3.49 6.65 23.51
CA PHE A 406 -4.82 6.47 24.03
C PHE A 406 -5.18 7.51 25.08
N ASN A 407 -6.46 7.84 25.13
CA ASN A 407 -7.09 8.55 26.22
C ASN A 407 -8.42 7.88 26.53
N CYS A 408 -8.58 7.46 27.76
CA CYS A 408 -9.74 6.83 28.35
C CYS A 408 -10.32 7.81 29.35
N SER A 409 -11.48 8.38 29.05
CA SER A 409 -12.25 9.15 30.00
C SER A 409 -13.41 8.32 30.51
N THR A 410 -13.38 8.02 31.81
CA THR A 410 -14.52 7.41 32.49
C THR A 410 -15.20 8.44 33.37
N GLY A 411 -16.52 8.46 33.33
CA GLY A 411 -17.35 9.18 34.29
C GLY A 411 -17.08 8.83 35.75
N HIS A 412 -17.60 9.64 36.68
CA HIS A 412 -17.54 9.33 38.11
C HIS A 412 -18.35 8.07 38.43
N HIS A 413 -17.74 7.16 39.20
CA HIS A 413 -18.41 5.97 39.70
C HIS A 413 -19.51 6.35 40.69
N ARG A 414 -20.73 5.84 40.45
CA ARG A 414 -21.86 5.92 41.40
C ARG A 414 -22.14 7.35 41.89
N THR A 415 -22.35 8.26 40.95
CA THR A 415 -22.71 9.66 41.23
C THR A 415 -24.13 9.72 41.79
N PRO A 416 -24.36 10.24 43.01
CA PRO A 416 -25.70 10.37 43.58
C PRO A 416 -26.58 11.34 42.78
N SER A 417 -27.86 11.02 42.62
CA SER A 417 -28.88 11.95 42.11
C SER A 417 -30.21 11.75 42.86
N SER A 418 -31.14 12.70 42.70
CA SER A 418 -32.50 12.63 43.26
C SER A 418 -33.32 11.43 42.75
N ALA A 419 -32.94 10.84 41.61
CA ALA A 419 -33.56 9.66 41.02
C ALA A 419 -32.78 8.35 41.30
N GLY A 420 -31.76 8.39 42.16
CA GLY A 420 -30.86 7.26 42.44
C GLY A 420 -29.42 7.52 42.00
N ALA A 421 -28.52 6.55 42.17
CA ALA A 421 -27.13 6.69 41.70
C ALA A 421 -27.04 6.45 40.19
N TYR A 422 -26.27 7.27 39.49
CA TYR A 422 -25.96 7.10 38.07
C TYR A 422 -24.45 7.08 37.83
N SER A 423 -24.04 6.55 36.69
CA SER A 423 -22.68 6.64 36.18
C SER A 423 -22.74 7.37 34.85
N SER A 424 -21.87 8.35 34.60
CA SER A 424 -21.80 8.97 33.27
C SER A 424 -21.21 8.01 32.24
N GLY A 425 -21.49 8.26 30.97
CA GLY A 425 -20.88 7.53 29.86
C GLY A 425 -19.36 7.67 29.86
N ALA A 426 -18.70 6.82 29.08
CA ALA A 426 -17.25 6.83 28.95
C ALA A 426 -16.85 6.95 27.48
N GLU A 427 -15.68 7.53 27.23
CA GLU A 427 -15.14 7.75 25.88
C GLU A 427 -13.68 7.27 25.84
N VAL A 428 -13.39 6.34 24.92
CA VAL A 428 -12.03 6.03 24.50
C VAL A 428 -11.74 6.84 23.24
N LYS A 429 -10.53 7.39 23.15
CA LYS A 429 -9.92 7.83 21.91
C LYS A 429 -8.58 7.12 21.74
N VAL A 430 -8.33 6.67 20.52
CA VAL A 430 -7.05 6.09 20.11
C VAL A 430 -6.55 6.81 18.87
N VAL A 431 -5.26 7.09 18.84
CA VAL A 431 -4.56 7.57 17.66
C VAL A 431 -3.44 6.59 17.37
N LEU A 432 -3.40 6.11 16.13
CA LEU A 432 -2.29 5.34 15.61
C LEU A 432 -1.39 6.26 14.82
N GLU A 433 -0.11 6.21 15.11
CA GLU A 433 0.90 7.03 14.46
C GLU A 433 2.09 6.14 14.05
N SER A 434 2.63 6.37 12.86
CA SER A 434 3.90 5.74 12.48
C SER A 434 5.03 6.25 13.36
N MET A 435 6.19 5.60 13.32
CA MET A 435 7.38 6.10 14.02
C MET A 435 7.91 7.42 13.44
N SER A 436 7.48 7.81 12.23
CA SER A 436 7.84 9.09 11.60
C SER A 436 6.88 10.24 11.93
N GLY A 437 5.82 9.99 12.71
CA GLY A 437 4.83 11.02 13.07
C GLY A 437 3.60 11.07 12.16
N GLU A 438 3.48 10.17 11.20
CA GLU A 438 2.32 10.11 10.31
C GLU A 438 1.11 9.53 11.06
N ILE A 439 0.02 10.28 11.14
CA ILE A 439 -1.24 9.78 11.70
C ILE A 439 -1.84 8.75 10.74
N LEU A 440 -1.94 7.51 11.20
CA LEU A 440 -2.49 6.38 10.45
C LEU A 440 -4.01 6.25 10.64
N GLY A 441 -4.52 6.75 11.76
CA GLY A 441 -5.95 6.83 12.01
C GLY A 441 -6.28 7.25 13.42
N MET A 442 -7.39 7.95 13.55
CA MET A 442 -7.96 8.40 14.81
C MET A 442 -9.32 7.75 15.03
N TYR A 443 -9.53 7.19 16.21
CA TYR A 443 -10.71 6.41 16.51
C TYR A 443 -11.32 6.79 17.84
N SER A 444 -12.65 6.73 17.93
CA SER A 444 -13.34 6.94 19.19
C SER A 444 -14.48 5.94 19.40
N TYR A 445 -14.58 5.47 20.64
CA TYR A 445 -15.68 4.64 21.09
C TYR A 445 -16.32 5.28 22.33
N ARG A 446 -17.64 5.49 22.27
CA ARG A 446 -18.43 5.99 23.39
C ARG A 446 -19.27 4.86 23.96
N ALA A 447 -18.93 4.44 25.17
CA ALA A 447 -19.68 3.45 25.92
C ALA A 447 -20.78 4.14 26.76
N ARG A 448 -21.97 3.56 26.75
CA ARG A 448 -23.04 3.89 27.71
C ARG A 448 -23.01 2.88 28.86
N PRO A 449 -23.34 3.28 30.08
CA PRO A 449 -23.44 2.34 31.20
C PRO A 449 -24.55 1.31 30.90
N TYR A 450 -24.26 0.03 31.09
CA TYR A 450 -25.27 -1.04 30.98
C TYR A 450 -26.22 -1.01 32.20
N HIS A 451 -25.70 -0.67 33.38
CA HIS A 451 -26.40 -0.50 34.64
C HIS A 451 -26.06 0.85 35.27
N ALA A 452 -27.10 1.68 35.48
CA ALA A 452 -26.96 2.98 36.10
C ALA A 452 -26.33 2.87 37.49
N GLY A 453 -25.28 3.65 37.75
CA GLY A 453 -24.65 3.78 39.07
C GLY A 453 -23.56 2.74 39.37
N TYR A 454 -23.34 1.74 38.51
CA TYR A 454 -22.35 0.69 38.73
C TYR A 454 -21.30 0.56 37.61
N ASP A 455 -21.67 0.90 36.37
CA ASP A 455 -20.83 0.61 35.20
C ASP A 455 -19.98 1.81 34.75
N SER A 456 -18.97 2.17 35.54
CA SER A 456 -18.07 3.30 35.22
C SER A 456 -16.58 2.94 35.11
N GLY A 457 -16.20 1.66 35.10
CA GLY A 457 -14.79 1.23 35.02
C GLY A 457 -14.46 0.49 33.72
N ILE A 458 -13.19 0.57 33.26
CA ILE A 458 -12.46 -0.07 32.12
C ILE A 458 -13.19 -0.20 30.75
N LEU A 459 -14.52 -0.33 30.72
CA LEU A 459 -15.41 -0.18 29.56
C LEU A 459 -15.12 1.07 28.74
N GLY A 460 -14.73 2.15 29.42
CA GLY A 460 -14.31 3.39 28.80
C GLY A 460 -12.90 3.39 28.23
N GLY A 461 -12.21 2.23 28.21
CA GLY A 461 -10.76 2.19 28.15
C GLY A 461 -10.07 1.27 27.15
N ALA A 462 -10.72 0.38 26.41
CA ALA A 462 -9.91 -0.58 25.66
C ALA A 462 -10.44 -0.88 24.26
N ILE A 463 -10.37 0.12 23.37
CA ILE A 463 -9.93 -0.21 22.02
C ILE A 463 -8.55 -0.84 22.20
N SER A 464 -8.47 -2.17 22.26
CA SER A 464 -7.20 -2.85 22.51
C SER A 464 -6.34 -2.84 21.25
N CYS A 465 -6.97 -2.92 20.08
CA CYS A 465 -6.32 -2.79 18.79
C CYS A 465 -7.36 -2.37 17.74
N ILE A 466 -6.89 -1.71 16.68
CA ILE A 466 -7.69 -1.39 15.50
C ILE A 466 -6.73 -1.26 14.32
N ASN A 467 -7.01 -1.94 13.21
CA ASN A 467 -6.15 -1.89 12.03
C ASN A 467 -6.42 -0.61 11.24
N PRO A 468 -5.40 0.23 10.97
CA PRO A 468 -5.58 1.48 10.24
C PRO A 468 -6.02 1.29 8.77
N TYR A 469 -5.67 0.16 8.16
CA TYR A 469 -5.99 -0.15 6.77
C TYR A 469 -7.47 -0.52 6.57
N SER A 470 -8.08 -1.18 7.56
CA SER A 470 -9.47 -1.67 7.46
C SER A 470 -10.46 -1.02 8.42
N GLY A 471 -9.97 -0.37 9.47
CA GLY A 471 -10.77 0.13 10.58
C GLY A 471 -11.36 -0.98 11.46
N ALA A 472 -10.92 -2.24 11.33
CA ALA A 472 -11.42 -3.37 12.11
C ALA A 472 -10.53 -3.68 13.33
N GLY A 473 -11.11 -4.08 14.46
CA GLY A 473 -10.37 -4.25 15.72
C GLY A 473 -11.10 -5.01 16.82
N ILE A 474 -10.58 -4.89 18.04
CA ILE A 474 -11.18 -5.42 19.28
C ILE A 474 -11.45 -4.29 20.27
N LEU A 475 -12.67 -4.32 20.81
CA LEU A 475 -13.07 -3.63 22.03
C LEU A 475 -13.08 -4.63 23.18
N ASN A 476 -12.25 -4.44 24.20
CA ASN A 476 -12.25 -5.28 25.40
C ASN A 476 -13.03 -4.59 26.53
N GLU A 477 -14.08 -5.25 27.03
CA GLU A 477 -14.84 -4.78 28.18
C GLU A 477 -14.52 -5.71 29.39
N HIS A 478 -13.83 -5.18 30.40
CA HIS A 478 -13.25 -5.99 31.48
C HIS A 478 -14.25 -6.32 32.61
N TYR A 479 -15.26 -5.49 32.85
CA TYR A 479 -16.30 -5.74 33.88
C TYR A 479 -17.54 -4.83 33.73
N THR A 480 -18.74 -5.40 33.63
CA THR A 480 -20.03 -4.69 33.73
C THR A 480 -20.91 -5.34 34.78
N TYR A 481 -21.25 -4.65 35.88
CA TYR A 481 -22.17 -5.09 36.94
C TYR A 481 -22.19 -6.62 37.20
N ASN A 482 -21.13 -7.15 37.82
CA ASN A 482 -20.95 -8.59 38.07
C ASN A 482 -20.88 -9.47 36.81
N GLN A 483 -20.44 -8.93 35.67
CA GLN A 483 -20.17 -9.70 34.45
C GLN A 483 -18.76 -9.41 33.96
N TYR A 484 -18.01 -10.46 33.63
CA TYR A 484 -16.64 -10.47 33.15
C TYR A 484 -16.56 -11.06 31.75
N GLY A 485 -15.51 -10.69 31.01
CA GLY A 485 -15.18 -11.26 29.70
C GLY A 485 -16.10 -10.76 28.59
N LEU A 486 -16.19 -9.45 28.40
CA LEU A 486 -17.11 -8.83 27.43
C LEU A 486 -16.35 -8.24 26.23
N GLY A 487 -15.48 -9.02 25.60
CA GLY A 487 -14.81 -8.59 24.36
C GLY A 487 -15.78 -8.54 23.17
N ARG A 488 -15.57 -7.62 22.23
CA ARG A 488 -16.27 -7.58 20.93
C ARG A 488 -15.31 -7.24 19.78
N THR A 489 -15.55 -7.80 18.60
CA THR A 489 -14.99 -7.23 17.38
C THR A 489 -15.64 -5.87 17.09
N CYS A 490 -14.93 -5.01 16.40
CA CYS A 490 -15.43 -3.68 16.07
C CYS A 490 -14.99 -3.19 14.70
N ARG A 491 -15.68 -2.16 14.20
CA ARG A 491 -15.38 -1.50 12.93
C ARG A 491 -15.59 0.01 13.01
N ALA A 492 -14.70 0.76 12.37
CA ALA A 492 -14.80 2.20 12.14
C ALA A 492 -15.58 2.53 10.86
N PHE A 493 -16.36 3.61 10.87
CA PHE A 493 -17.07 4.16 9.72
C PHE A 493 -16.42 5.44 9.19
#